data_AF-A0A9E4X3H2-F1
#
_entry.id   AF-A0A9E4X3H2-F1
#
_cell.length_a   1.000
_cell.length_b   1.000
_cell.length_c   1.000
_cell.angle_alpha   90.00
_cell.angle_beta   90.00
_cell.angle_gamma   90.00
#
_symmetry.space_group_name_H-M   'P 1'
#
loop_
_entity.id
_entity.type
_entity.pdbx_description
1 polymer ?
#
loop_
_entity_poly.entity_id
_entity_poly.type
_entity_poly.pdbx_seq_one_letter_code
_entity_poly.pdbx_strand_id
1 'polypeptide(L)'
;MISAVHTQGYYARVLLAAAIGIALSVGAFILLLNVERQEIEEEFEHTANDGASALKQGITMTVDALQDIQSLYKASDEVERHEFRAFIEHELEEDRGIQALEWIPRVLASERAEFEEAARKDGF
;
A
#
# COMPACT_ATOMS: atom_id res chain seq x y z
N MET A 1 10.62 -49.42 59.79
CA MET A 1 11.31 -48.14 59.49
C MET A 1 12.11 -48.15 58.17
N ILE A 2 12.52 -49.32 57.62
CA ILE A 2 13.34 -49.40 56.40
C ILE A 2 12.54 -49.20 55.09
N SER A 3 11.25 -49.52 55.04
CA SER A 3 10.41 -49.32 53.83
C SER A 3 10.09 -47.85 53.48
N ALA A 4 10.12 -46.94 54.46
CA ALA A 4 9.80 -45.51 54.24
C ALA A 4 10.93 -44.77 53.51
N VAL A 5 12.19 -45.17 53.75
CA VAL A 5 13.37 -44.55 53.12
C VAL A 5 13.45 -44.94 51.63
N HIS A 6 13.06 -46.16 51.28
CA HIS A 6 13.12 -46.64 49.89
C HIS A 6 12.02 -46.03 49.00
N THR A 7 10.84 -45.75 49.57
CA THR A 7 9.74 -45.07 48.87
C THR A 7 10.03 -43.58 48.67
N GLN A 8 10.68 -42.92 49.62
CA GLN A 8 11.06 -41.51 49.53
C GLN A 8 11.97 -41.20 48.32
N GLY A 9 12.92 -42.08 48.01
CA GLY A 9 13.78 -41.95 46.82
C GLY A 9 13.05 -42.21 45.49
N TYR A 10 11.99 -43.01 45.49
CA TYR A 10 11.18 -43.28 44.30
C TYR A 10 10.31 -42.08 43.93
N TYR A 11 9.60 -41.49 44.90
CA TYR A 11 8.81 -40.28 44.67
C TYR A 11 9.65 -39.12 44.16
N ALA A 12 10.87 -38.94 44.68
CA ALA A 12 11.79 -37.91 44.20
C ALA A 12 12.15 -38.07 42.72
N ARG A 13 12.36 -39.31 42.25
CA ARG A 13 12.66 -39.60 40.83
C ARG A 13 11.44 -39.36 39.93
N VAL A 14 10.24 -39.73 40.38
CA VAL A 14 8.99 -39.48 39.64
C VAL A 14 8.71 -37.98 39.53
N LEU A 15 8.89 -37.24 40.62
CA LEU A 15 8.73 -35.78 40.62
C LEU A 15 9.76 -35.10 39.71
N LEU A 16 11.01 -35.56 39.69
CA LEU A 16 12.04 -35.05 38.79
C LEU A 16 11.66 -35.29 37.32
N ALA A 17 11.24 -36.50 36.97
CA ALA A 17 10.81 -36.84 35.62
C ALA A 17 9.60 -36.00 35.18
N ALA A 18 8.61 -35.82 36.07
CA ALA A 18 7.46 -34.96 35.83
C ALA A 18 7.87 -33.50 35.64
N ALA A 19 8.77 -32.97 36.47
CA ALA A 19 9.27 -31.60 36.38
C ALA A 19 10.02 -31.37 35.05
N ILE A 20 10.83 -32.32 34.61
CA ILE A 20 11.51 -32.26 33.30
C ILE A 20 10.48 -32.27 32.16
N GLY A 21 9.48 -33.15 32.23
CA GLY A 21 8.42 -33.19 31.22
C GLY A 21 7.68 -31.86 31.13
N ILE A 22 7.29 -31.28 32.26
CA ILE A 22 6.63 -29.97 32.32
C ILE A 22 7.56 -28.88 31.76
N ALA A 23 8.84 -28.86 32.15
CA ALA A 23 9.79 -27.88 31.68
C ALA A 23 9.99 -27.96 30.16
N LEU A 24 10.06 -29.17 29.60
CA LEU A 24 10.14 -29.38 28.16
C LEU A 24 8.87 -28.94 27.44
N SER A 25 7.68 -29.28 27.98
CA SER A 25 6.40 -28.85 27.41
C SER A 25 6.25 -27.33 27.42
N VAL A 26 6.60 -26.67 28.54
CA VAL A 26 6.57 -25.21 28.66
C VAL A 26 7.59 -24.57 27.72
N GLY A 27 8.80 -25.12 27.62
CA GLY A 27 9.82 -24.64 26.71
C GLY A 27 9.39 -24.73 25.24
N ALA A 28 8.86 -25.89 24.83
CA ALA A 28 8.32 -26.09 23.48
C ALA A 28 7.15 -25.14 23.19
N PHE A 29 6.25 -24.94 24.15
CA PHE A 29 5.13 -24.02 24.03
C PHE A 29 5.59 -22.56 23.84
N ILE A 30 6.57 -22.10 24.62
CA ILE A 30 7.14 -20.74 24.48
C ILE A 30 7.81 -20.56 23.11
N LEU A 31 8.58 -21.56 22.65
CA LEU A 31 9.21 -21.50 21.33
C LEU A 31 8.17 -21.39 20.22
N LEU A 32 7.11 -22.21 20.28
CA LEU A 32 6.03 -22.18 19.29
C LEU A 32 5.32 -20.83 19.29
N LEU A 33 4.96 -20.30 20.46
CA LEU A 33 4.33 -18.98 20.58
C LEU A 33 5.19 -17.85 20.02
N ASN A 34 6.51 -17.93 20.16
CA ASN A 34 7.41 -16.92 19.62
C ASN A 34 7.47 -16.97 18.09
N VAL A 35 7.50 -18.18 17.51
CA VAL A 35 7.46 -18.38 16.06
C VAL A 35 6.13 -17.88 15.49
N GLU A 36 5.00 -18.27 16.08
CA GLU A 36 3.68 -17.81 15.64
C GLU A 36 3.55 -16.30 15.71
N ARG A 37 4.05 -15.67 16.78
CA ARG A 37 4.05 -14.20 16.92
C ARG A 37 4.88 -13.53 15.83
N GLN A 38 6.06 -14.07 15.54
CA GLN A 38 6.94 -13.52 14.52
C GLN A 38 6.31 -13.65 13.12
N GLU A 39 5.70 -14.79 12.81
CA GLU A 39 4.99 -15.00 11.54
C GLU A 39 3.84 -14.00 11.35
N ILE A 40 3.04 -13.76 12.39
CA ILE A 40 1.94 -12.77 12.35
C ILE A 40 2.47 -11.35 12.12
N GLU A 41 3.58 -10.99 12.76
CA GLU A 41 4.18 -9.66 12.61
C GLU A 41 4.76 -9.47 11.21
N GLU A 42 5.46 -10.48 10.68
CA GLU A 42 6.00 -10.48 9.32
C GLU A 42 4.88 -10.42 8.26
N GLU A 43 3.80 -11.19 8.42
CA GLU A 43 2.65 -11.15 7.51
C GLU A 43 1.94 -9.79 7.55
N PHE A 44 1.81 -9.19 8.74
CA PHE A 44 1.25 -7.86 8.90
C PHE A 44 2.12 -6.80 8.21
N GLU A 45 3.44 -6.82 8.44
CA GLU A 45 4.37 -5.88 7.80
C GLU A 45 4.36 -6.02 6.28
N HIS A 46 4.34 -7.26 5.76
CA HIS A 46 4.25 -7.50 4.33
C HIS A 46 2.97 -6.91 3.74
N THR A 47 1.81 -7.21 4.34
CA THR A 47 0.51 -6.72 3.87
C THR A 47 0.42 -5.20 3.94
N ALA A 48 0.93 -4.59 5.01
CA ALA A 48 0.96 -3.14 5.16
C ALA A 48 1.86 -2.48 4.10
N ASN A 49 3.03 -3.06 3.84
CA ASN A 49 3.98 -2.57 2.84
C ASN A 49 3.44 -2.72 1.42
N ASP A 50 2.75 -3.82 1.11
CA ASP A 50 2.11 -4.02 -0.18
C ASP A 50 1.04 -2.96 -0.44
N GLY A 51 0.16 -2.72 0.55
CA GLY A 51 -0.86 -1.68 0.46
C GLY A 51 -0.27 -0.27 0.31
N ALA A 52 0.76 0.05 1.09
CA ALA A 52 1.45 1.33 0.98
C ALA A 52 2.15 1.50 -0.37
N SER A 53 2.74 0.44 -0.91
CA SER A 53 3.41 0.45 -2.21
C SER A 53 2.41 0.61 -3.36
N ALA A 54 1.28 -0.09 -3.30
CA ALA A 54 0.20 0.05 -4.28
C ALA A 54 -0.38 1.47 -4.30
N LEU A 55 -0.62 2.06 -3.11
CA LEU A 55 -1.08 3.45 -3.00
C LEU A 55 -0.04 4.43 -3.57
N LYS A 56 1.23 4.25 -3.21
CA LYS A 56 2.32 5.09 -3.73
C LYS A 56 2.40 4.99 -5.25
N GLN A 57 2.31 3.78 -5.80
CA GLN A 57 2.35 3.55 -7.23
C GLN A 57 1.19 4.26 -7.95
N GLY A 58 -0.04 4.14 -7.44
CA GLY A 58 -1.19 4.85 -8.01
C GLY A 58 -1.00 6.37 -8.00
N ILE A 59 -0.51 6.95 -6.90
CA ILE A 59 -0.20 8.39 -6.84
C ILE A 59 0.88 8.77 -7.85
N THR A 60 1.95 7.97 -7.97
CA THR A 60 3.02 8.23 -8.94
C THR A 60 2.48 8.22 -10.37
N MET A 61 1.66 7.24 -10.74
CA MET A 61 1.05 7.17 -12.07
C MET A 61 0.21 8.41 -12.38
N THR A 62 -0.62 8.86 -11.42
CA THR A 62 -1.38 10.10 -11.57
C THR A 62 -0.46 11.33 -11.76
N VAL A 63 0.66 11.41 -11.04
CA VAL A 63 1.63 12.50 -11.20
C VAL A 63 2.32 12.45 -12.56
N ASP A 64 2.68 11.26 -13.03
CA ASP A 64 3.33 11.07 -14.33
C ASP A 64 2.39 11.50 -15.47
N ALA A 65 1.10 11.14 -15.42
CA ALA A 65 0.10 11.62 -16.37
C ALA A 65 0.01 13.17 -16.42
N LEU A 66 0.14 13.86 -15.27
CA LEU A 66 0.18 15.32 -15.23
C LEU A 66 1.47 15.89 -15.86
N GLN A 67 2.60 15.20 -15.74
CA GLN A 67 3.86 15.59 -16.38
C GLN A 67 3.79 15.40 -17.90
N ASP A 68 3.09 14.37 -18.36
CA ASP A 68 2.86 14.13 -19.78
C ASP A 68 1.97 15.21 -20.40
N ILE A 69 0.89 15.62 -19.71
CA ILE A 69 0.08 16.77 -20.11
C ILE A 69 0.94 18.05 -20.16
N GLN A 70 1.79 18.29 -19.15
CA GLN A 70 2.70 19.43 -19.18
C GLN A 70 3.63 19.38 -20.40
N SER A 71 4.12 18.19 -20.75
CA SER A 71 5.03 18.01 -21.89
C SER A 71 4.33 18.28 -23.22
N LEU A 72 3.06 17.88 -23.37
CA LEU A 72 2.21 18.23 -24.52
C LEU A 72 2.14 19.75 -24.70
N TYR A 73 1.78 20.49 -23.66
CA TYR A 73 1.66 21.96 -23.72
C TYR A 73 3.02 22.68 -23.85
N LYS A 74 4.14 22.04 -23.52
CA LYS A 74 5.48 22.59 -23.76
C LYS A 74 5.96 22.37 -25.19
N ALA A 75 5.48 21.33 -25.86
CA ALA A 75 5.90 20.94 -27.19
C ALA A 75 5.04 21.56 -28.30
N SER A 76 3.89 22.12 -27.96
CA SER A 76 2.91 22.70 -28.89
C SER A 76 2.73 24.20 -28.66
N ASP A 77 2.51 24.97 -29.73
CA ASP A 77 2.17 26.40 -29.65
C ASP A 77 0.74 26.60 -29.13
N GLU A 78 -0.18 25.74 -29.57
CA GLU A 78 -1.57 25.65 -29.12
C GLU A 78 -1.98 24.17 -29.12
N VAL A 79 -2.88 23.79 -28.22
CA VAL A 79 -3.43 22.43 -28.15
C VAL A 79 -4.93 22.55 -28.27
N GLU A 80 -5.50 22.03 -29.35
CA GLU A 80 -6.93 22.01 -29.55
C GLU A 80 -7.61 21.00 -28.61
N ARG A 81 -8.88 21.23 -28.28
CA ARG A 81 -9.63 20.39 -27.33
C ARG A 81 -9.70 18.92 -27.76
N HIS A 82 -9.86 18.69 -29.06
CA HIS A 82 -9.97 17.34 -29.60
C HIS A 82 -8.62 16.60 -29.53
N GLU A 83 -7.50 17.31 -29.70
CA GLU A 83 -6.14 16.79 -29.54
C GLU A 83 -5.89 16.43 -28.08
N PHE A 84 -6.24 17.33 -27.15
CA PHE A 84 -6.12 17.06 -25.71
C PHE A 84 -6.96 15.83 -25.31
N ARG A 85 -8.21 15.74 -25.77
CA ARG A 85 -9.07 14.58 -25.48
C ARG A 85 -8.45 13.29 -26.00
N ALA A 86 -7.98 13.27 -27.24
CA ALA A 86 -7.33 12.10 -27.83
C ALA A 86 -6.05 11.71 -27.08
N PHE A 87 -5.30 12.70 -26.57
CA PHE A 87 -4.09 12.46 -25.79
C PHE A 87 -4.36 11.78 -24.45
N ILE A 88 -5.39 12.21 -23.71
CA ILE A 88 -5.70 11.67 -22.37
C ILE A 88 -6.62 10.43 -22.38
N GLU A 89 -7.23 10.09 -23.52
CA GLU A 89 -8.24 9.03 -23.61
C GLU A 89 -7.71 7.68 -23.12
N HIS A 90 -6.50 7.32 -23.55
CA HIS A 90 -5.87 6.05 -23.14
C HIS A 90 -5.60 5.99 -21.64
N GLU A 91 -5.06 7.07 -21.06
CA GLU A 91 -4.71 7.15 -19.64
C GLU A 91 -5.96 7.04 -18.75
N LEU A 92 -7.07 7.65 -19.16
CA LEU A 92 -8.36 7.57 -18.45
C LEU A 92 -9.03 6.19 -18.56
N GLU A 93 -8.76 5.44 -19.63
CA GLU A 93 -9.26 4.06 -19.77
C GLU A 93 -8.46 3.08 -18.92
N GLU A 94 -7.14 3.28 -18.80
CA GLU A 94 -6.24 2.38 -18.08
C GLU A 94 -6.26 2.62 -16.56
N ASP A 95 -6.30 3.87 -16.11
CA ASP A 95 -6.28 4.22 -14.69
C ASP A 95 -7.68 4.59 -14.15
N ARG A 96 -8.32 3.63 -13.48
CA ARG A 96 -9.62 3.83 -12.81
C ARG A 96 -9.53 4.70 -11.54
N GLY A 97 -8.34 5.07 -11.09
CA GLY A 97 -8.11 5.98 -9.99
C GLY A 97 -8.31 7.45 -10.36
N ILE A 98 -8.29 7.77 -11.65
CA ILE A 98 -8.39 9.15 -12.14
C ILE A 98 -9.82 9.45 -12.56
N GLN A 99 -10.45 10.43 -11.92
CA GLN A 99 -11.80 10.87 -12.28
C GLN A 99 -11.82 11.72 -13.55
N ALA A 100 -10.85 12.62 -13.68
CA ALA A 100 -10.73 13.55 -14.81
C ALA A 100 -9.30 14.11 -14.89
N LEU A 101 -8.85 14.38 -16.12
CA LEU A 101 -7.64 15.14 -16.41
C LEU A 101 -8.06 16.43 -17.11
N GLU A 102 -7.61 17.57 -16.57
CA GLU A 102 -8.03 18.89 -17.03
C GLU A 102 -6.81 19.80 -17.20
N TRP A 103 -6.81 20.59 -18.27
CA TRP A 103 -5.89 21.70 -18.44
C TRP A 103 -6.61 23.01 -18.15
N ILE A 104 -6.13 23.73 -17.14
CA ILE A 104 -6.69 25.02 -16.72
C ILE A 104 -5.65 26.11 -17.00
N PRO A 105 -5.73 26.80 -18.16
CA PRO A 105 -4.77 27.84 -18.49
C PRO A 105 -4.94 29.04 -17.56
N ARG A 106 -3.83 29.71 -17.25
CA ARG A 106 -3.87 31.00 -16.56
C ARG A 106 -4.30 32.09 -17.55
N VAL A 107 -5.48 32.65 -17.37
CA VAL A 107 -6.03 33.73 -18.20
C VAL A 107 -6.02 35.04 -17.42
N LEU A 108 -5.41 36.09 -17.96
CA LEU A 108 -5.46 37.41 -17.33
C LEU A 108 -6.84 38.04 -17.50
N ALA A 109 -7.19 38.96 -16.59
CA ALA A 109 -8.48 39.65 -16.66
C ALA A 109 -8.72 40.38 -18.00
N SER A 110 -7.66 40.88 -18.64
CA SER A 110 -7.71 41.53 -19.95
C SER A 110 -8.00 40.57 -21.11
N GLU A 111 -7.62 39.30 -20.99
CA GLU A 111 -7.72 38.27 -22.04
C GLU A 111 -9.02 37.46 -21.92
N ARG A 112 -9.70 37.57 -20.78
CA ARG A 112 -10.86 36.76 -20.42
C ARG A 112 -11.98 36.78 -21.45
N ALA A 113 -12.32 37.97 -21.98
CA ALA A 113 -13.44 38.10 -22.92
C ALA A 113 -13.18 37.33 -24.23
N GLU A 114 -11.96 37.41 -24.74
CA GLU A 114 -11.52 36.70 -25.94
C GLU A 114 -11.47 35.19 -25.69
N PHE A 115 -10.92 34.77 -24.55
CA PHE A 115 -10.87 33.36 -24.15
C PHE A 115 -12.27 32.73 -24.03
N GLU A 116 -13.23 33.41 -23.39
CA GLU A 116 -14.61 32.93 -23.27
C GLU A 116 -15.34 32.88 -24.63
N GLU A 117 -15.03 33.80 -25.56
CA GLU A 117 -15.59 33.76 -26.91
C GLU A 117 -15.03 32.61 -27.74
N ALA A 118 -13.72 32.36 -27.64
CA ALA A 118 -13.08 31.19 -28.26
C ALA A 118 -13.68 29.88 -27.72
N ALA A 119 -13.86 29.76 -26.40
CA ALA A 119 -14.47 28.59 -25.78
C ALA A 119 -15.90 28.33 -26.28
N ARG A 120 -16.72 29.38 -26.45
CA ARG A 120 -18.08 29.24 -27.00
C ARG A 120 -18.07 28.72 -28.45
N LYS A 121 -17.15 29.22 -29.28
CA LYS A 121 -17.00 28.76 -30.67
C LYS A 121 -16.56 27.30 -30.73
N ASP A 122 -15.82 26.84 -29.73
CA ASP A 122 -15.33 25.47 -29.58
C ASP A 122 -16.35 24.52 -28.90
N GLY A 123 -17.61 24.94 -28.73
CA GLY A 123 -18.73 24.07 -28.33
C GLY A 123 -19.22 24.20 -26.89
N PHE A 124 -18.99 25.34 -26.23
CA PHE A 124 -19.57 25.69 -24.92
C PHE A 124 -20.72 26.70 -24.98
#